data_AF-A0A2H0LNV4-F1
#
_entry.id   AF-A0A2H0LNV4-F1
#
_cell.length_a   1.000
_cell.length_b   1.000
_cell.length_c   1.000
_cell.angle_alpha   90.00
_cell.angle_beta   90.00
_cell.angle_gamma   90.00
#
_symmetry.space_group_name_H-M   'P 1'
#
loop_
_entity.id
_entity.type
_entity.pdbx_description
1 polymer ?
#
loop_
_entity_poly.entity_id
_entity_poly.type
_entity_poly.pdbx_seq_one_letter_code
_entity_poly.pdbx_strand_id
1 'polypeptide(L)'
;MAMKIKCPTCGFENLVGSDRCEECLHSLMQTGLPRAKKDDAIQTVMMTAPISNLVTGKDLLVASTSDSIQKIVKVFQSEKKNCVLIYKRKKLVGILSYRDLLLKVAGKKPDLSKVKIEEVMTPNPEYVVQTDPVSHVVNKMALGGFRHVPVLASDGTPISIVSIQDVLHYLQHRKRTQ
;
A
#
# COMPACT_ATOMS: atom_id res chain seq x y z
N MET A 1 4.13 16.00 -39.19
CA MET A 1 3.55 14.63 -39.30
C MET A 1 2.52 14.47 -38.20
N ALA A 2 1.26 14.15 -38.51
CA ALA A 2 0.26 13.86 -37.49
C ALA A 2 0.63 12.55 -36.78
N MET A 3 0.61 12.54 -35.44
CA MET A 3 0.81 11.32 -34.67
C MET A 3 -0.43 10.42 -34.82
N LYS A 4 -0.20 9.13 -35.05
CA LYS A 4 -1.26 8.12 -35.24
C LYS A 4 -1.25 7.11 -34.10
N ILE A 5 -2.41 6.56 -33.78
CA ILE A 5 -2.61 5.49 -32.79
C ILE A 5 -3.39 4.33 -33.42
N LYS A 6 -2.96 3.10 -33.18
CA LYS A 6 -3.68 1.90 -33.66
C LYS A 6 -4.78 1.51 -32.69
N CYS A 7 -5.97 1.22 -33.24
CA CYS A 7 -7.08 0.67 -32.47
C CYS A 7 -6.69 -0.72 -31.92
N PRO A 8 -6.84 -0.97 -30.60
CA PRO A 8 -6.48 -2.26 -30.01
C PRO A 8 -7.45 -3.40 -30.37
N THR A 9 -8.58 -3.10 -31.01
CA THR A 9 -9.62 -4.08 -31.36
C THR A 9 -9.58 -4.48 -32.83
N CYS A 10 -9.49 -3.51 -33.75
CA CYS A 10 -9.50 -3.79 -35.20
C CYS A 10 -8.18 -3.44 -35.92
N GLY A 11 -7.22 -2.81 -35.23
CA GLY A 11 -5.93 -2.44 -35.81
C GLY A 11 -5.92 -1.17 -36.68
N PHE A 12 -7.07 -0.54 -36.92
CA PHE A 12 -7.19 0.68 -37.72
C PHE A 12 -6.35 1.84 -37.16
N GLU A 13 -5.71 2.61 -38.04
CA GLU A 13 -4.88 3.77 -37.67
C GLU A 13 -5.74 5.02 -37.52
N ASN A 14 -5.88 5.49 -36.29
CA ASN A 14 -6.63 6.69 -35.94
C ASN A 14 -5.68 7.87 -35.68
N LEU A 15 -6.20 9.09 -35.77
CA LEU A 15 -5.48 10.28 -35.31
C LEU A 15 -5.42 10.31 -33.77
N VAL A 16 -4.26 10.68 -33.22
CA VAL A 16 -4.11 10.91 -31.78
C VAL A 16 -5.06 12.04 -31.34
N GLY A 17 -5.83 11.79 -30.28
CA GLY A 17 -6.88 12.69 -29.79
C GLY A 17 -8.31 12.25 -30.15
N SER A 18 -8.48 11.21 -30.97
CA SER A 18 -9.78 10.62 -31.26
C SER A 18 -10.31 9.85 -30.04
N ASP A 19 -11.57 10.08 -29.66
CA ASP A 19 -12.20 9.38 -28.53
C ASP A 19 -12.65 7.96 -28.87
N ARG A 20 -12.86 7.68 -30.17
CA ARG A 20 -13.32 6.39 -30.70
C ARG A 20 -12.59 6.05 -32.00
N CYS A 21 -12.50 4.76 -32.29
CA CYS A 21 -12.00 4.25 -33.55
C CYS A 21 -12.97 4.63 -34.69
N GLU A 22 -12.46 5.20 -35.77
CA GLU A 22 -13.26 5.59 -36.94
C GLU A 22 -13.88 4.38 -37.65
N GLU A 23 -13.25 3.20 -37.56
CA GLU A 23 -13.73 1.99 -38.23
C GLU A 23 -14.71 1.18 -37.37
N CYS A 24 -14.34 0.87 -36.12
CA CYS A 24 -15.10 -0.07 -35.28
C CYS A 24 -15.76 0.57 -34.05
N LEU A 25 -15.65 1.89 -33.89
CA LEU A 25 -16.20 2.67 -32.77
C LEU A 25 -15.67 2.29 -31.36
N HIS A 26 -14.65 1.42 -31.26
CA HIS A 26 -14.00 1.11 -29.98
C HIS A 26 -13.50 2.39 -29.30
N SER A 27 -13.74 2.54 -27.99
CA SER A 27 -13.27 3.70 -27.25
C SER A 27 -11.74 3.73 -27.18
N LEU A 28 -11.17 4.84 -27.66
CA LEU A 28 -9.73 5.10 -27.65
C LEU A 28 -9.30 5.96 -26.44
N MET A 29 -10.23 6.50 -25.66
CA MET A 29 -9.90 7.20 -24.39
C MET A 29 -9.07 6.33 -23.43
N GLN A 30 -9.20 5.00 -23.54
CA GLN A 30 -8.53 4.05 -22.66
C GLN A 30 -7.19 3.51 -23.22
N THR A 31 -6.78 3.89 -24.43
CA THR A 31 -5.57 3.32 -25.05
C THR A 31 -4.26 3.80 -24.43
N GLY A 32 -4.30 4.86 -23.63
CA GLY A 32 -3.15 5.34 -22.84
C GLY A 32 -3.11 4.78 -21.41
N LEU A 33 -4.14 4.07 -20.97
CA LEU A 33 -4.14 3.43 -19.65
C LEU A 33 -3.46 2.06 -19.75
N PRO A 34 -2.52 1.74 -18.85
CA PRO A 34 -1.93 0.41 -18.79
C PRO A 34 -3.02 -0.65 -18.61
N ARG A 35 -3.32 -1.41 -19.66
CA ARG A 35 -4.14 -2.63 -19.56
C ARG A 35 -3.23 -3.80 -19.25
N ALA A 36 -3.70 -4.74 -18.43
CA ALA A 36 -3.00 -5.99 -18.22
C ALA A 36 -2.82 -6.71 -19.56
N LYS A 37 -1.59 -7.11 -19.91
CA LYS A 37 -1.38 -8.03 -21.04
C LYS A 37 -2.12 -9.33 -20.72
N LYS A 38 -2.85 -9.90 -21.70
CA LYS A 38 -3.68 -11.10 -21.52
C LYS A 38 -2.92 -12.28 -20.88
N ASP A 39 -1.60 -12.32 -21.01
CA ASP A 39 -0.74 -13.39 -20.50
C ASP A 39 0.10 -12.98 -19.28
N ASP A 40 -0.13 -11.79 -18.69
CA ASP A 40 0.55 -11.35 -17.47
C ASP A 40 -0.39 -11.46 -16.26
N ALA A 41 -0.38 -12.64 -15.65
CA ALA A 41 -1.14 -12.93 -14.43
C ALA A 41 -0.75 -12.00 -13.27
N ILE A 42 0.52 -11.57 -13.19
CA ILE A 42 0.96 -10.65 -12.13
C ILE A 42 0.34 -9.27 -12.37
N GLN A 43 0.43 -8.75 -13.59
CA GLN A 43 -0.14 -7.45 -13.92
C GLN A 43 -1.66 -7.44 -13.72
N THR A 44 -2.34 -8.52 -14.09
CA THR A 44 -3.79 -8.67 -13.87
C THR A 44 -4.13 -8.61 -12.39
N VAL A 45 -3.42 -9.38 -11.56
CA VAL A 45 -3.61 -9.40 -10.11
C VAL A 45 -3.31 -8.02 -9.50
N MET A 46 -2.21 -7.39 -9.89
CA MET A 46 -1.83 -6.06 -9.42
C MET A 46 -2.92 -5.03 -9.70
N MET A 47 -3.54 -5.07 -10.87
CA MET A 47 -4.49 -4.06 -11.31
C MET A 47 -5.93 -4.31 -10.84
N THR A 48 -6.29 -5.56 -10.54
CA THR A 48 -7.70 -5.93 -10.28
C THR A 48 -7.96 -6.52 -8.89
N ALA A 49 -6.95 -7.07 -8.21
CA ALA A 49 -7.15 -7.62 -6.89
C ALA A 49 -7.30 -6.49 -5.85
N PRO A 50 -8.36 -6.50 -5.03
CA PRO A 50 -8.51 -5.55 -3.93
C PRO A 50 -7.56 -5.89 -2.77
N ILE A 51 -7.18 -4.88 -1.98
CA ILE A 51 -6.39 -5.04 -0.76
C ILE A 51 -7.05 -6.01 0.23
N SER A 52 -8.39 -6.09 0.27
CA SER A 52 -9.10 -7.07 1.12
C SER A 52 -8.64 -8.52 0.91
N ASN A 53 -8.10 -8.87 -0.27
CA ASN A 53 -7.58 -10.20 -0.54
C ASN A 53 -6.20 -10.48 0.10
N LEU A 54 -5.48 -9.43 0.49
CA LEU A 54 -4.18 -9.52 1.16
C LEU A 54 -4.34 -9.48 2.68
N VAL A 55 -5.45 -8.92 3.16
CA VAL A 55 -5.71 -8.74 4.58
C VAL A 55 -6.16 -10.07 5.19
N THR A 56 -5.35 -10.60 6.10
CA THR A 56 -5.67 -11.84 6.83
C THR A 56 -6.40 -11.58 8.15
N GLY A 57 -6.71 -10.32 8.46
CA GLY A 57 -7.47 -9.91 9.66
C GLY A 57 -6.73 -10.12 10.98
N LYS A 58 -5.43 -10.43 10.96
CA LYS A 58 -4.66 -10.81 12.15
C LYS A 58 -3.69 -9.71 12.58
N ASP A 59 -4.00 -9.18 13.76
CA ASP A 59 -3.07 -8.53 14.69
C ASP A 59 -2.66 -7.09 14.33
N LEU A 60 -3.64 -6.20 14.43
CA LEU A 60 -3.38 -4.77 14.47
C LEU A 60 -2.82 -4.38 15.85
N LEU A 61 -1.58 -3.88 15.88
CA LEU A 61 -1.05 -3.22 17.07
C LEU A 61 -1.38 -1.73 17.06
N VAL A 62 -1.94 -1.25 18.17
CA VAL A 62 -2.29 0.16 18.36
C VAL A 62 -1.64 0.69 19.64
N ALA A 63 -1.11 1.90 19.58
CA ALA A 63 -0.49 2.61 20.70
C ALA A 63 -1.02 4.05 20.83
N SER A 64 -0.85 4.63 22.01
CA SER A 64 -1.10 6.04 22.30
C SER A 64 0.14 6.90 22.03
N THR A 65 -0.05 8.18 21.72
CA THR A 65 1.06 9.14 21.54
C THR A 65 1.96 9.26 22.78
N SER A 66 1.40 9.00 23.96
CA SER A 66 2.10 9.07 25.24
C SER A 66 2.84 7.80 25.64
N ASP A 67 2.69 6.70 24.89
CA ASP A 67 3.37 5.45 25.21
C ASP A 67 4.90 5.61 25.07
N SER A 68 5.67 4.98 25.97
CA SER A 68 7.12 5.01 25.91
C SER A 68 7.66 4.03 24.87
N ILE A 69 8.82 4.33 24.29
CA ILE A 69 9.48 3.44 23.34
C ILE A 69 9.83 2.10 23.98
N GLN A 70 10.16 2.07 25.28
CA GLN A 70 10.39 0.82 26.01
C GLN A 70 9.15 -0.10 25.98
N LYS A 71 7.94 0.44 26.15
CA LYS A 71 6.70 -0.33 26.06
C LYS A 71 6.55 -0.93 24.66
N ILE A 72 6.81 -0.15 23.63
CA ILE A 72 6.64 -0.56 22.23
C ILE A 72 7.63 -1.64 21.83
N VAL A 73 8.89 -1.52 22.25
CA VAL A 73 9.91 -2.54 22.00
C VAL A 73 9.50 -3.88 22.61
N LYS A 74 8.95 -3.87 23.85
CA LYS A 74 8.44 -5.10 24.49
C LYS A 74 7.29 -5.72 23.69
N VAL A 75 6.35 -4.90 23.21
CA VAL A 75 5.23 -5.37 22.38
C VAL A 75 5.72 -5.94 21.06
N PHE A 76 6.68 -5.29 20.40
CA PHE A 76 7.25 -5.81 19.16
C PHE A 76 7.95 -7.17 19.36
N GLN A 77 8.59 -7.38 20.51
CA GLN A 77 9.23 -8.65 20.87
C GLN A 77 8.21 -9.75 21.18
N SER A 78 7.12 -9.45 21.91
CA SER A 78 6.11 -10.45 22.27
C SER A 78 5.23 -10.85 21.09
N GLU A 79 4.76 -9.86 20.32
CA GLU A 79 3.77 -10.06 19.25
C GLU A 79 4.41 -10.46 17.91
N LYS A 80 5.75 -10.43 17.81
CA LYS A 80 6.52 -10.64 16.58
C LYS A 80 6.02 -9.76 15.42
N LYS A 81 5.61 -8.54 15.74
CA LYS A 81 5.14 -7.54 14.77
C LYS A 81 6.19 -6.45 14.58
N ASN A 82 6.20 -5.91 13.37
CA ASN A 82 7.24 -4.98 12.92
C ASN A 82 6.77 -3.52 12.85
N CYS A 83 5.50 -3.27 13.17
CA CYS A 83 4.85 -1.99 12.98
C CYS A 83 3.70 -1.81 13.99
N VAL A 84 3.47 -0.57 14.43
CA VAL A 84 2.36 -0.17 15.31
C VAL A 84 1.71 1.10 14.76
N LEU A 85 0.39 1.19 14.82
CA LEU A 85 -0.35 2.40 14.52
C LEU A 85 -0.53 3.25 15.77
N ILE A 86 -0.38 4.57 15.64
CA ILE A 86 -0.50 5.50 16.76
C ILE A 86 -1.78 6.29 16.63
N TYR A 87 -2.58 6.27 17.69
CA TYR A 87 -3.86 6.95 17.77
C TYR A 87 -3.88 8.03 18.84
N LYS A 88 -4.58 9.13 18.53
CA LYS A 88 -4.93 10.18 19.48
C LYS A 88 -6.38 10.56 19.26
N ARG A 89 -7.21 10.44 20.31
CA ARG A 89 -8.65 10.78 20.25
C ARG A 89 -9.37 10.13 19.05
N LYS A 90 -9.17 8.81 18.86
CA LYS A 90 -9.74 7.99 17.77
C LYS A 90 -9.29 8.38 16.35
N LYS A 91 -8.26 9.21 16.19
CA LYS A 91 -7.65 9.51 14.89
C LYS A 91 -6.29 8.85 14.75
N LEU A 92 -6.02 8.27 13.58
CA LEU A 92 -4.68 7.83 13.20
C LEU A 92 -3.79 9.06 13.07
N VAL A 93 -2.77 9.16 13.91
CA VAL A 93 -1.85 10.31 13.91
C VAL A 93 -0.43 9.92 13.55
N GLY A 94 -0.09 8.63 13.60
CA GLY A 94 1.25 8.18 13.28
C GLY A 94 1.36 6.69 13.02
N ILE A 95 2.53 6.31 12.50
CA ILE A 95 2.99 4.93 12.37
C ILE A 95 4.42 4.83 12.91
N LEU A 96 4.78 3.71 13.53
CA LEU A 96 6.15 3.43 13.94
C LEU A 96 6.52 2.00 13.56
N SER A 97 7.67 1.84 12.93
CA SER A 97 8.22 0.55 12.53
C SER A 97 9.59 0.28 13.18
N TYR A 98 10.09 -0.96 13.09
CA TYR A 98 11.46 -1.27 13.48
C TYR A 98 12.51 -0.38 12.81
N ARG A 99 12.29 0.00 11.54
CA ARG A 99 13.19 0.91 10.83
C ARG A 99 13.29 2.27 11.53
N ASP A 100 12.18 2.80 12.04
CA ASP A 100 12.18 4.06 12.77
C ASP A 100 12.97 3.95 14.08
N LEU A 101 12.84 2.82 14.79
CA LEU A 101 13.66 2.57 15.98
C LEU A 101 15.15 2.52 15.64
N LEU A 102 15.53 1.85 14.56
CA LEU A 102 16.92 1.77 14.12
C LEU A 102 17.48 3.13 13.67
N LEU A 103 16.68 3.95 12.97
CA LEU A 103 17.16 5.21 12.41
C LEU A 103 17.09 6.40 13.37
N LYS A 104 16.07 6.44 14.24
CA LYS A 104 15.78 7.62 15.07
C LYS A 104 16.21 7.44 16.53
N VAL A 105 16.34 6.19 17.00
CA VAL A 105 16.63 5.84 18.40
C VAL A 105 17.99 5.17 18.54
N ALA A 106 18.27 4.13 17.75
CA ALA A 106 19.53 3.41 17.82
C ALA A 106 20.69 4.35 17.39
N GLY A 107 21.66 4.52 18.29
CA GLY A 107 22.77 5.47 18.12
C GLY A 107 22.78 6.63 19.13
N LYS A 108 21.61 7.05 19.62
CA LYS A 108 21.52 8.12 20.64
C LYS A 108 21.62 7.61 22.08
N LYS A 109 21.56 6.28 22.27
CA LYS A 109 21.51 5.60 23.58
C LYS A 109 20.57 6.26 24.62
N PRO A 110 19.32 6.64 24.24
CA PRO A 110 18.45 7.33 25.18
C PRO A 110 17.86 6.36 26.21
N ASP A 111 17.40 6.90 27.33
CA ASP A 111 16.53 6.17 28.25
C ASP A 111 15.15 5.94 27.59
N LEU A 112 14.92 4.73 27.09
CA LEU A 112 13.71 4.36 26.34
C LEU A 112 12.42 4.48 27.18
N SER A 113 12.53 4.52 28.50
CA SER A 113 11.37 4.73 29.38
C SER A 113 10.84 6.17 29.32
N LYS A 114 11.70 7.12 28.94
CA LYS A 114 11.40 8.56 28.90
C LYS A 114 11.05 9.07 27.51
N VAL A 115 11.52 8.40 26.45
CA VAL A 115 11.20 8.77 25.06
C VAL A 115 9.78 8.34 24.73
N LYS A 116 8.94 9.31 24.35
CA LYS A 116 7.57 9.04 23.92
C LYS A 116 7.52 8.65 22.45
N ILE A 117 6.50 7.88 22.10
CA ILE A 117 6.26 7.45 20.72
C ILE A 117 6.14 8.64 19.76
N GLU A 118 5.51 9.74 20.21
CA GLU A 118 5.22 10.90 19.37
C GLU A 118 6.47 11.62 18.89
N GLU A 119 7.59 11.47 19.61
CA GLU A 119 8.87 12.08 19.29
C GLU A 119 9.60 11.36 18.14
N VAL A 120 9.23 10.11 17.84
CA VAL A 120 9.95 9.26 16.88
C VAL A 120 9.04 8.62 15.83
N MET A 121 7.72 8.65 16.00
CA MET A 121 6.79 8.17 15.00
C MET A 121 6.92 8.93 13.68
N THR A 122 6.44 8.34 12.60
CA THR A 122 6.17 9.05 11.35
C THR A 122 4.75 9.59 11.41
N PRO A 123 4.55 10.92 11.45
CA PRO A 123 3.21 11.51 11.56
C PRO A 123 2.45 11.40 10.25
N ASN A 124 1.11 11.41 10.33
CA ASN A 124 0.19 11.43 9.18
C ASN A 124 0.55 10.37 8.11
N PRO A 125 0.54 9.07 8.46
CA PRO A 125 0.93 8.03 7.52
C PRO A 125 -0.03 7.95 6.33
N GLU A 126 0.54 7.72 5.16
CA GLU A 126 -0.20 7.28 3.98
C GLU A 126 -0.96 5.99 4.29
N TYR A 127 -2.20 5.88 3.83
CA TYR A 127 -3.04 4.69 4.03
C TYR A 127 -3.76 4.29 2.73
N VAL A 128 -4.36 3.10 2.74
CA VAL A 128 -5.23 2.58 1.68
C VAL A 128 -6.55 2.09 2.29
N VAL A 129 -7.57 1.93 1.45
CA VAL A 129 -8.83 1.27 1.83
C VAL A 129 -8.91 -0.14 1.24
N GLN A 130 -9.81 -0.96 1.77
CA GLN A 130 -9.94 -2.38 1.37
C GLN A 130 -10.23 -2.57 -0.12
N THR A 131 -10.91 -1.62 -0.75
CA THR A 131 -11.32 -1.65 -2.16
C THR A 131 -10.22 -1.18 -3.10
N ASP A 132 -9.13 -0.59 -2.59
CA ASP A 132 -8.03 -0.15 -3.44
C ASP A 132 -7.36 -1.37 -4.12
N PRO A 133 -6.83 -1.20 -5.34
CA PRO A 133 -6.09 -2.27 -6.00
C PRO A 133 -4.70 -2.46 -5.37
N VAL A 134 -4.15 -3.67 -5.46
CA VAL A 134 -2.79 -3.99 -4.97
C VAL A 134 -1.73 -3.07 -5.59
N SER A 135 -1.87 -2.69 -6.86
CA SER A 135 -0.96 -1.74 -7.52
C SER A 135 -0.88 -0.40 -6.80
N HIS A 136 -1.99 0.06 -6.20
CA HIS A 136 -2.04 1.32 -5.47
C HIS A 136 -1.13 1.28 -4.24
N VAL A 137 -1.22 0.21 -3.44
CA VAL A 137 -0.39 0.10 -2.25
C VAL A 137 1.09 -0.08 -2.58
N VAL A 138 1.40 -0.86 -3.63
CA VAL A 138 2.78 -1.04 -4.10
C VAL A 138 3.36 0.28 -4.59
N ASN A 139 2.58 1.10 -5.31
CA ASN A 139 2.99 2.42 -5.74
C ASN A 139 3.28 3.36 -4.56
N LYS A 140 2.40 3.39 -3.54
CA LYS A 140 2.65 4.16 -2.30
C LYS A 140 3.94 3.72 -1.60
N MET A 141 4.17 2.41 -1.48
CA MET A 141 5.39 1.87 -0.90
C MET A 141 6.65 2.30 -1.67
N ALA A 142 6.61 2.23 -3.00
CA ALA A 142 7.72 2.60 -3.87
C ALA A 142 8.05 4.09 -3.80
N LEU A 143 7.04 4.96 -3.91
CA LEU A 143 7.22 6.41 -3.88
C LEU A 143 7.58 6.93 -2.48
N GLY A 144 7.00 6.36 -1.44
CA GLY A 144 7.20 6.80 -0.07
C GLY A 144 8.40 6.17 0.64
N GLY A 145 9.03 5.14 0.07
CA GLY A 145 10.19 4.48 0.66
C GLY A 145 9.87 3.68 1.94
N PHE A 146 8.63 3.26 2.10
CA PHE A 146 8.15 2.45 3.23
C PHE A 146 7.56 1.12 2.75
N ARG A 147 7.49 0.14 3.65
CA ARG A 147 7.06 -1.23 3.33
C ARG A 147 5.81 -1.70 4.05
N HIS A 148 5.23 -0.83 4.87
CA HIS A 148 4.03 -1.10 5.64
C HIS A 148 3.06 0.06 5.41
N VAL A 149 1.82 -0.26 5.08
CA VAL A 149 0.76 0.72 4.83
C VAL A 149 -0.46 0.34 5.66
N PRO A 150 -1.00 1.26 6.49
CA PRO A 150 -2.28 1.06 7.16
C PRO A 150 -3.41 0.83 6.16
N VAL A 151 -4.29 -0.11 6.48
CA VAL A 151 -5.56 -0.33 5.78
C VAL A 151 -6.68 0.19 6.68
N LEU A 152 -7.43 1.17 6.19
CA LEU A 152 -8.56 1.75 6.89
C LEU A 152 -9.89 1.30 6.27
N ALA A 153 -10.93 1.24 7.10
CA ALA A 153 -12.31 1.23 6.66
C ALA A 153 -12.69 2.61 6.11
N SER A 154 -13.82 2.68 5.41
CA SER A 154 -14.33 3.93 4.83
C SER A 154 -14.65 5.00 5.87
N ASP A 155 -14.88 4.60 7.14
CA ASP A 155 -15.11 5.50 8.28
C ASP A 155 -13.80 5.95 8.97
N GLY A 156 -12.64 5.52 8.47
CA GLY A 156 -11.32 5.82 9.02
C GLY A 156 -10.88 4.87 10.14
N THR A 157 -11.67 3.86 10.48
CA THR A 157 -11.30 2.84 11.48
C THR A 157 -10.15 1.97 10.95
N PRO A 158 -9.10 1.69 11.75
CA PRO A 158 -8.02 0.84 11.29
C PRO A 158 -8.46 -0.61 11.25
N ILE A 159 -8.19 -1.27 10.13
CA ILE A 159 -8.50 -2.69 9.93
C ILE A 159 -7.23 -3.51 10.12
N SER A 160 -6.15 -3.13 9.44
CA SER A 160 -4.90 -3.89 9.44
C SER A 160 -3.73 -3.06 8.93
N ILE A 161 -2.58 -3.69 8.80
CA ILE A 161 -1.42 -3.17 8.09
C ILE A 161 -1.09 -4.17 6.99
N VAL A 162 -0.91 -3.68 5.76
CA VAL A 162 -0.40 -4.50 4.65
C VAL A 162 1.08 -4.20 4.45
N SER A 163 1.87 -5.26 4.31
CA SER A 163 3.29 -5.18 4.05
C SER A 163 3.65 -5.64 2.63
N ILE A 164 4.85 -5.30 2.18
CA ILE A 164 5.35 -5.85 0.91
C ILE A 164 5.46 -7.38 0.95
N GLN A 165 5.65 -7.99 2.12
CA GLN A 165 5.69 -9.44 2.26
C GLN A 165 4.31 -10.05 2.00
N ASP A 166 3.24 -9.39 2.45
CA ASP A 166 1.86 -9.84 2.19
C ASP A 166 1.55 -9.81 0.70
N VAL A 167 1.97 -8.74 0.01
CA VAL A 167 1.86 -8.63 -1.45
C VAL A 167 2.62 -9.78 -2.13
N LEU A 168 3.88 -10.02 -1.78
CA LEU A 168 4.70 -11.07 -2.38
C LEU A 168 4.12 -12.47 -2.12
N HIS A 169 3.67 -12.75 -0.90
CA HIS A 169 3.01 -14.01 -0.56
C HIS A 169 1.73 -14.20 -1.37
N TYR A 170 0.90 -13.16 -1.49
CA TYR A 170 -0.33 -13.23 -2.27
C TYR A 170 -0.06 -13.55 -3.75
N LEU A 171 0.94 -12.90 -4.37
CA LEU A 171 1.34 -13.16 -5.75
C LEU A 171 1.87 -14.59 -5.95
N GLN A 172 2.64 -15.13 -4.99
CA GLN A 172 3.15 -16.50 -5.07
C GLN A 172 2.04 -17.56 -4.99
N HIS A 173 1.05 -17.36 -4.12
CA HIS A 173 -0.05 -18.32 -3.98
C HIS A 173 -0.96 -18.36 -5.22
N ARG A 174 -1.18 -17.21 -5.87
CA ARG A 174 -1.97 -17.12 -7.11
C ARG A 174 -1.32 -17.82 -8.31
N LYS A 175 0.02 -17.89 -8.36
CA LYS A 175 0.75 -18.63 -9.40
C LYS A 175 0.66 -20.16 -9.28
N ARG A 176 0.28 -20.68 -8.11
CA ARG A 176 0.16 -22.14 -7.86
C ARG A 176 -1.24 -22.69 -8.12
N THR A 177 -2.23 -21.80 -8.27
CA THR A 177 -3.66 -22.14 -8.46
C THR A 177 -4.16 -21.86 -9.88
N GLN A 178 -3.25 -21.46 -10.78
CA GLN A 178 -3.41 -21.46 -12.23
C GLN A 178 -2.49 -22.53 -12.81
#